data_AF-A0A371G386-F1
#
_entry.id   AF-A0A371G386-F1
#
_cell.length_a   1.000
_cell.length_b   1.000
_cell.length_c   1.000
_cell.angle_alpha   90.00
_cell.angle_beta   90.00
_cell.angle_gamma   90.00
#
_symmetry.space_group_name_H-M   'P 1'
#
loop_
_entity.id
_entity.type
_entity.pdbx_description
1 polymer ?
#
loop_
_entity_poly.entity_id
_entity_poly.type
_entity_poly.pdbx_seq_one_letter_code
_entity_poly.pdbx_strand_id
1 'polypeptide(L)'
;MTQKLLLPLHTWITNLKPLPDHLNYTYLGDEQQFLVIIASNLHQEQGQHKKAIGWKLSDLPRINLFICMHRILMEEEACPVRQQQRRLNLTILDVVKKKVTKLLATGIIYPISDSNWVSPVQVVPNKFGMTVMKNQNDELNNWRVCIDYKKLNQATYKDHFPLPFLDQVLEKLAGKSHYCFLDGYSGYMQIHIAPEDQYKTTFTCPFGTFAYTKMSFGLCNTPSTFQRCMLSIFLDLLED
;
A
#
# COMPACT_ATOMS: atom_id res chain seq x y z
N MET A 1 -21.52 -9.36 -17.04
CA MET A 1 -20.90 -8.16 -16.45
C MET A 1 -20.84 -8.38 -14.94
N THR A 2 -19.75 -8.94 -14.43
CA THR A 2 -19.61 -9.29 -13.01
C THR A 2 -18.40 -8.53 -12.47
N GLN A 3 -18.59 -7.28 -12.07
CA GLN A 3 -17.55 -6.54 -11.35
C GLN A 3 -17.45 -7.10 -9.94
N LYS A 4 -16.39 -7.85 -9.64
CA LYS A 4 -15.96 -8.09 -8.26
C LYS A 4 -15.06 -6.93 -7.85
N LEU A 5 -15.50 -6.11 -6.90
CA LEU A 5 -14.73 -5.05 -6.28
C LEU A 5 -14.63 -5.37 -4.79
N LEU A 6 -13.64 -6.19 -4.42
CA LEU A 6 -13.37 -6.59 -3.05
C LEU A 6 -12.54 -5.51 -2.36
N LEU A 7 -13.20 -4.46 -1.86
CA LEU A 7 -12.57 -3.46 -0.98
C LEU A 7 -12.99 -3.72 0.47
N PRO A 8 -12.07 -4.09 1.37
CA PRO A 8 -12.40 -4.21 2.79
C PRO A 8 -12.60 -2.81 3.39
N LEU A 9 -13.84 -2.51 3.77
CA LEU A 9 -14.20 -1.30 4.51
C LEU A 9 -14.24 -1.64 6.01
N HIS A 10 -13.41 -0.96 6.80
CA HIS A 10 -13.06 -1.40 8.15
C HIS A 10 -13.87 -0.76 9.29
N THR A 11 -15.08 -0.26 9.02
CA THR A 11 -15.93 0.38 10.03
C THR A 11 -17.41 0.07 9.79
N TRP A 12 -18.21 0.06 10.87
CA TRP A 12 -19.66 0.10 10.81
C TRP A 12 -20.08 1.41 10.13
N ILE A 13 -20.19 1.40 8.81
CA ILE A 13 -20.57 2.58 8.04
C ILE A 13 -22.09 2.69 8.13
N THR A 14 -22.58 3.61 8.97
CA THR A 14 -24.01 3.92 9.07
C THR A 14 -24.55 4.70 7.86
N ASN A 15 -23.68 5.13 6.94
CA ASN A 15 -24.03 5.83 5.69
C ASN A 15 -23.28 5.22 4.50
N LEU A 16 -23.75 4.06 4.04
CA LEU A 16 -23.21 3.41 2.85
C LEU A 16 -23.57 4.23 1.60
N LYS A 17 -22.61 4.41 0.69
CA LYS A 17 -22.90 5.08 -0.58
C LYS A 17 -23.87 4.24 -1.41
N PRO A 18 -24.80 4.85 -2.15
CA PRO A 18 -25.65 4.11 -3.06
C PRO A 18 -24.77 3.41 -4.11
N LEU A 19 -24.98 2.11 -4.25
CA LEU A 19 -24.33 1.29 -5.26
C LEU A 19 -25.24 1.20 -6.50
N PRO A 20 -24.67 0.99 -7.70
CA PRO A 20 -25.43 0.56 -8.86
C PRO A 20 -26.22 -0.73 -8.57
N ASP A 21 -27.37 -0.93 -9.20
CA ASP A 21 -28.33 -2.03 -8.94
C ASP A 21 -27.73 -3.45 -9.10
N HIS A 22 -26.60 -3.56 -9.79
CA HIS A 22 -25.89 -4.83 -9.97
C HIS A 22 -24.87 -5.15 -8.86
N LEU A 23 -24.74 -4.29 -7.84
CA LEU A 23 -23.81 -4.44 -6.72
C LEU A 23 -24.54 -4.36 -5.37
N ASN A 24 -24.22 -5.28 -4.47
CA ASN A 24 -24.77 -5.35 -3.12
C ASN A 24 -23.65 -5.33 -2.07
N TYR A 25 -23.95 -4.71 -0.93
CA TYR A 25 -23.12 -4.83 0.26
C TYR A 25 -23.37 -6.16 0.96
N THR A 26 -22.32 -6.81 1.42
CA THR A 26 -22.37 -8.03 2.23
C THR A 26 -21.37 -7.92 3.36
N TYR A 27 -21.64 -8.63 4.44
CA TYR A 27 -20.70 -8.76 5.53
C TYR A 27 -20.10 -10.17 5.54
N LEU A 28 -18.77 -10.25 5.55
CA LEU A 28 -18.00 -11.48 5.63
C LEU A 28 -17.25 -11.56 6.98
N GLY A 29 -16.85 -12.78 7.36
CA GLY A 29 -16.14 -13.08 8.62
C GLY A 29 -17.00 -13.83 9.64
N ASP A 30 -16.35 -14.40 10.67
CA ASP A 30 -17.03 -15.22 11.69
C ASP A 30 -18.06 -14.42 12.50
N GLU A 31 -17.88 -13.10 12.56
CA GLU A 31 -18.78 -12.15 13.23
C GLU A 31 -19.38 -11.11 12.27
N GLN A 32 -19.35 -11.33 10.95
CA GLN A 32 -19.86 -10.37 9.95
C GLN A 32 -19.26 -8.96 10.08
N GLN A 33 -18.00 -8.86 10.52
CA GLN A 33 -17.36 -7.56 10.78
C GLN A 33 -16.84 -6.86 9.52
N PHE A 34 -16.67 -7.58 8.40
CA PHE A 34 -16.00 -7.04 7.23
C PHE A 34 -16.98 -6.78 6.08
N LEU A 35 -17.19 -5.50 5.79
CA LEU A 35 -18.03 -5.07 4.69
C LEU A 35 -17.32 -5.27 3.35
N VAL A 36 -18.02 -5.92 2.42
CA VAL A 36 -17.57 -6.24 1.06
C VAL A 36 -18.66 -5.87 0.05
N ILE A 37 -18.26 -5.46 -1.15
CA ILE A 37 -19.17 -5.22 -2.27
C ILE A 37 -19.10 -6.43 -3.21
N ILE A 38 -20.24 -7.06 -3.47
CA ILE A 38 -20.35 -8.18 -4.43
C ILE A 38 -21.32 -7.82 -5.55
N ALA A 39 -21.23 -8.52 -6.68
CA ALA A 39 -22.30 -8.47 -7.66
C ALA A 39 -23.57 -9.14 -7.10
N SER A 40 -24.73 -8.54 -7.34
CA SER A 40 -26.02 -8.98 -6.78
C SER A 40 -26.43 -10.40 -7.21
N ASN A 41 -25.80 -10.93 -8.27
CA ASN A 41 -26.01 -12.28 -8.79
C ASN A 41 -25.02 -13.34 -8.27
N LEU A 42 -24.07 -13.00 -7.39
CA LEU A 42 -23.12 -13.95 -6.82
C LEU A 42 -23.66 -14.60 -5.54
N HIS A 43 -23.93 -15.91 -5.58
CA HIS A 43 -24.21 -16.70 -4.38
C HIS A 43 -22.95 -16.87 -3.50
N GLN A 44 -23.19 -17.09 -2.21
CA GLN A 44 -22.32 -16.93 -1.03
C GLN A 44 -21.10 -17.87 -0.94
N GLU A 45 -20.39 -18.16 -2.02
CA GLU A 45 -19.20 -19.04 -2.00
C GLU A 45 -17.91 -18.34 -1.55
N GLN A 46 -17.91 -17.01 -1.37
CA GLN A 46 -16.71 -16.25 -1.00
C GLN A 46 -16.19 -16.53 0.41
N GLY A 47 -16.99 -17.19 1.27
CA GLY A 47 -16.56 -17.63 2.60
C GLY A 47 -15.49 -18.73 2.60
N GLN A 48 -15.22 -19.38 1.47
CA GLN A 48 -14.29 -20.51 1.39
C GLN A 48 -12.81 -20.11 1.40
N HIS A 49 -12.46 -18.89 0.95
CA HIS A 49 -11.06 -18.46 0.81
C HIS A 49 -10.69 -17.28 1.74
N LYS A 50 -11.07 -17.37 3.02
CA LYS A 50 -10.81 -16.33 4.04
C LYS A 50 -9.34 -15.89 4.14
N LYS A 51 -8.40 -16.79 3.86
CA LYS A 51 -6.94 -16.54 3.91
C LYS A 51 -6.41 -15.70 2.75
N ALA A 52 -7.13 -15.62 1.63
CA ALA A 52 -6.71 -14.88 0.44
C ALA A 52 -7.05 -13.38 0.54
N ILE A 53 -7.92 -13.00 1.47
CA ILE A 53 -8.40 -11.62 1.62
C ILE A 53 -7.62 -10.94 2.76
N GLY A 54 -6.95 -9.83 2.44
CA GLY A 54 -6.25 -9.01 3.42
C GLY A 54 -7.22 -8.11 4.20
N TRP A 55 -7.73 -8.60 5.33
CA TRP A 55 -8.69 -7.85 6.16
C TRP A 55 -8.00 -6.75 6.97
N LYS A 56 -6.92 -7.10 7.68
CA LYS A 56 -6.06 -6.17 8.44
C LYS A 56 -4.63 -6.19 7.91
N LEU A 57 -3.88 -5.15 8.24
CA LEU A 57 -2.44 -5.08 7.95
C LEU A 57 -1.63 -6.20 8.62
N SER A 58 -2.14 -6.76 9.73
CA SER A 58 -1.60 -7.95 10.41
C SER A 58 -1.83 -9.25 9.67
N ASP A 59 -2.86 -9.30 8.80
CA ASP A 59 -3.34 -10.54 8.20
C ASP A 59 -2.64 -10.84 6.87
N LEU A 60 -1.79 -9.93 6.40
CA LEU A 60 -1.11 -10.07 5.13
C LEU A 60 -0.06 -11.19 5.23
N PRO A 61 -0.24 -12.33 4.53
CA PRO A 61 0.79 -13.35 4.46
C PRO A 61 2.04 -12.71 3.86
N ARG A 62 3.17 -12.89 4.54
CA ARG A 62 4.45 -12.33 4.08
C ARG A 62 4.80 -12.99 2.75
N ILE A 63 5.08 -12.20 1.71
CA ILE A 63 5.64 -12.75 0.48
C ILE A 63 6.98 -13.39 0.84
N ASN A 64 7.23 -14.59 0.33
CA ASN A 64 8.45 -15.31 0.63
C ASN A 64 9.67 -14.47 0.18
N LEU A 65 10.62 -14.27 1.09
CA LEU A 65 11.84 -13.49 0.87
C LEU A 65 12.69 -14.04 -0.29
N PHE A 66 12.60 -15.35 -0.57
CA PHE A 66 13.28 -15.98 -1.71
C PHE A 66 12.66 -15.59 -3.07
N ILE A 67 11.37 -15.23 -3.09
CA ILE A 67 10.68 -14.83 -4.32
C ILE A 67 11.04 -13.40 -4.69
N CYS A 68 11.00 -12.48 -3.72
CA CYS A 68 11.30 -11.08 -3.98
C CYS A 68 11.81 -10.36 -2.74
N MET A 69 12.88 -9.59 -2.95
CA MET A 69 13.43 -8.67 -1.97
C MET A 69 13.79 -7.37 -2.67
N HIS A 70 13.33 -6.25 -2.11
CA HIS A 70 13.63 -4.94 -2.65
C HIS A 70 15.05 -4.52 -2.27
N ARG A 71 15.83 -4.13 -3.27
CA ARG A 71 17.18 -3.57 -3.11
C ARG A 71 17.21 -2.13 -3.60
N ILE A 72 17.95 -1.29 -2.89
CA ILE A 72 18.17 0.12 -3.19
C ILE A 72 19.63 0.29 -3.61
N LEU A 73 19.87 0.05 -4.90
CA LEU A 73 21.18 0.21 -5.54
C LEU A 73 21.45 1.70 -5.76
N MET A 74 22.63 2.15 -5.33
CA MET A 74 23.03 3.55 -5.39
C MET A 74 23.96 3.78 -6.58
N GLU A 75 23.95 5.00 -7.14
CA GLU A 75 24.95 5.44 -8.12
C GLU A 75 26.35 5.47 -7.48
N GLU A 76 27.41 5.24 -8.27
CA GLU A 76 28.79 5.11 -7.75
C GLU A 76 29.27 6.36 -6.98
N GLU A 77 28.83 7.56 -7.38
CA GLU A 77 29.17 8.83 -6.74
C GLU A 77 28.08 9.34 -5.77
N ALA A 78 27.13 8.50 -5.39
CA ALA A 78 26.00 8.87 -4.53
C ALA A 78 26.47 9.29 -3.14
N CYS A 79 26.36 10.58 -2.83
CA CYS A 79 26.58 11.10 -1.49
C CYS A 79 25.30 11.00 -0.64
N PRO A 80 25.40 10.49 0.61
CA PRO A 80 24.24 10.44 1.50
C PRO A 80 23.76 11.82 1.90
N VAL A 81 22.44 11.99 2.00
CA VAL A 81 21.83 13.27 2.35
C VAL A 81 20.94 13.15 3.58
N ARG A 82 21.22 14.01 4.57
CA ARG A 82 20.37 14.20 5.76
C ARG A 82 19.54 15.47 5.61
N GLN A 83 18.24 15.32 5.41
CA GLN A 83 17.30 16.43 5.31
C GLN A 83 16.73 16.80 6.67
N GLN A 84 16.51 18.09 6.90
CA GLN A 84 15.88 18.59 8.12
C GLN A 84 14.38 18.23 8.16
N GLN A 85 13.89 17.98 9.37
CA GLN A 85 12.48 17.77 9.65
C GLN A 85 11.65 19.00 9.28
N ARG A 86 10.46 18.77 8.70
CA ARG A 86 9.49 19.84 8.40
C ARG A 86 8.69 20.22 9.65
N ARG A 87 8.34 21.51 9.76
CA ARG A 87 7.39 21.99 10.77
C ARG A 87 5.98 21.55 10.37
N LEU A 88 5.22 21.03 11.33
CA LEU A 88 3.85 20.55 11.13
C LEU A 88 2.91 21.28 12.09
N ASN A 89 1.68 21.57 11.65
CA ASN A 89 0.62 22.10 12.51
C ASN A 89 0.10 20.99 13.44
N LEU A 90 -0.48 21.34 14.60
CA LEU A 90 -1.03 20.44 15.61
C LEU A 90 -1.95 19.36 15.03
N THR A 91 -2.90 19.73 14.16
CA THR A 91 -3.79 18.77 13.50
C THR A 91 -3.03 17.72 12.68
N ILE A 92 -1.96 18.14 12.01
CA ILE A 92 -1.13 17.26 11.18
C ILE A 92 -0.21 16.39 12.07
N LEU A 93 0.24 16.91 13.21
CA LEU A 93 1.00 16.15 14.19
C LEU A 93 0.24 14.91 14.65
N ASP A 94 -1.04 15.06 14.99
CA ASP A 94 -1.87 13.93 15.43
C ASP A 94 -2.03 12.86 14.34
N VAL A 95 -2.21 13.27 13.09
CA VAL A 95 -2.25 12.36 11.94
C VAL A 95 -0.94 11.58 11.80
N VAL A 96 0.19 12.28 11.86
CA VAL A 96 1.52 11.65 11.76
C VAL A 96 1.76 10.71 12.93
N LYS A 97 1.40 11.10 14.16
CA LYS A 97 1.55 10.28 15.37
C LYS A 97 0.78 8.98 15.23
N LYS A 98 -0.51 9.04 14.91
CA LYS A 98 -1.38 7.86 14.70
C LYS A 98 -0.80 6.93 13.64
N LYS A 99 -0.32 7.47 12.52
CA LYS A 99 0.27 6.67 11.44
C LYS A 99 1.58 6.00 11.86
N VAL A 100 2.49 6.73 12.49
CA VAL A 100 3.78 6.21 12.96
C VAL A 100 3.57 5.12 14.01
N THR A 101 2.69 5.33 15.00
CA THR A 101 2.34 4.31 16.00
C THR A 101 1.81 3.03 15.35
N LYS A 102 0.93 3.14 14.34
CA LYS A 102 0.40 1.97 13.63
C LYS A 102 1.48 1.23 12.84
N LEU A 103 2.39 1.95 12.18
CA LEU A 103 3.48 1.34 11.42
C LEU A 103 4.52 0.66 12.35
N LEU A 104 4.80 1.27 13.50
CA LEU A 104 5.67 0.68 14.54
C LEU A 104 5.05 -0.60 15.11
N ALA A 105 3.78 -0.56 15.51
CA ALA A 105 3.07 -1.70 16.08
C ALA A 105 2.98 -2.90 15.11
N THR A 106 3.03 -2.64 13.80
CA THR A 106 3.01 -3.68 12.76
C THR A 106 4.40 -4.11 12.27
N GLY A 107 5.47 -3.53 12.83
CA GLY A 107 6.86 -3.84 12.46
C GLY A 107 7.24 -3.45 11.03
N ILE A 108 6.48 -2.53 10.41
CA ILE A 108 6.79 -2.00 9.07
C ILE A 108 7.91 -0.97 9.16
N ILE A 109 7.99 -0.27 10.29
CA ILE A 109 9.09 0.64 10.61
C ILE A 109 9.71 0.27 11.95
N TYR A 110 10.95 0.67 12.16
CA TYR A 110 11.68 0.52 13.42
C TYR A 110 12.45 1.80 13.76
N PRO A 111 12.66 2.09 15.06
CA PRO A 111 13.46 3.24 15.45
C PRO A 111 14.93 3.03 15.06
N ILE A 112 15.57 4.09 14.54
CA ILE A 112 16.98 4.08 14.16
C ILE A 112 17.64 5.38 14.62
N SER A 113 18.82 5.25 15.22
CA SER A 113 19.58 6.40 15.74
C SER A 113 20.54 6.95 14.69
N ASP A 114 21.24 6.06 13.98
CA ASP A 114 22.35 6.40 13.10
C ASP A 114 22.01 6.07 11.65
N SER A 115 21.77 7.10 10.84
CA SER A 115 21.69 6.97 9.38
C SER A 115 22.21 8.22 8.68
N ASN A 116 23.00 7.98 7.64
CA ASN A 116 23.50 9.03 6.76
C ASN A 116 22.43 9.48 5.75
N TRP A 117 21.40 8.67 5.52
CA TRP A 117 20.23 9.04 4.73
C TRP A 117 19.12 9.48 5.66
N VAL A 118 18.54 10.65 5.46
CA VAL A 118 17.35 11.08 6.22
C VAL A 118 16.43 11.87 5.29
N SER A 119 15.22 11.35 5.09
CA SER A 119 14.15 12.05 4.37
C SER A 119 13.11 12.65 5.34
N PRO A 120 12.53 13.83 5.07
CA PRO A 120 11.50 14.39 5.93
C PRO A 120 10.13 13.78 5.62
N VAL A 121 9.26 13.68 6.63
CA VAL A 121 7.84 13.43 6.42
C VAL A 121 7.20 14.61 5.66
N GLN A 122 6.35 14.29 4.70
CA GLN A 122 5.48 15.22 3.99
C GLN A 122 4.02 14.75 4.13
N VAL A 123 3.14 15.63 4.58
CA VAL A 123 1.72 15.32 4.68
C VAL A 123 0.97 16.05 3.57
N VAL A 124 0.16 15.31 2.82
CA VAL A 124 -0.63 15.85 1.69
C VAL A 124 -2.11 15.55 1.89
N PRO A 125 -3.02 16.47 1.53
CA PRO A 125 -4.45 16.18 1.54
C PRO A 125 -4.78 15.14 0.47
N ASN A 126 -5.79 14.31 0.73
CA ASN A 126 -6.29 13.34 -0.25
C ASN A 126 -7.10 14.08 -1.33
N LYS A 127 -6.77 13.92 -2.62
CA LYS A 127 -7.41 14.68 -3.71
C LYS A 127 -8.80 14.19 -4.10
N PHE A 128 -9.21 12.99 -3.68
CA PHE A 128 -10.53 12.43 -4.00
C PHE A 128 -11.52 12.62 -2.85
N GLY A 129 -12.10 13.81 -2.76
CA GLY A 129 -13.31 14.05 -1.98
C GLY A 129 -13.24 15.27 -1.07
N MET A 130 -13.76 16.39 -1.56
CA MET A 130 -14.25 17.53 -0.79
C MET A 130 -15.46 17.18 0.09
N THR A 131 -15.55 15.92 0.53
CA THR A 131 -16.61 15.38 1.38
C THR A 131 -15.95 14.94 2.67
N VAL A 132 -16.11 15.76 3.70
CA VAL A 132 -15.81 15.41 5.08
C VAL A 132 -16.73 14.25 5.45
N MET A 133 -16.30 13.00 5.24
CA MET A 133 -16.94 11.88 5.91
C MET A 133 -16.44 11.90 7.34
N LYS A 134 -17.21 12.54 8.22
CA LYS A 134 -17.07 12.35 9.66
C LYS A 134 -17.42 10.89 9.92
N ASN A 135 -16.43 10.05 10.18
CA ASN A 135 -16.69 8.82 10.91
C ASN A 135 -17.22 9.19 12.31
N GLN A 136 -17.96 8.29 12.96
CA GLN A 136 -18.52 8.51 14.30
C GLN A 136 -17.44 8.89 15.36
N ASN A 137 -16.15 8.68 15.03
CA ASN A 137 -14.98 9.00 15.85
C ASN A 137 -14.20 10.26 15.41
N ASP A 138 -14.75 11.12 14.55
CA ASP A 138 -14.10 12.36 14.06
C ASP A 138 -12.71 12.10 13.42
N GLU A 139 -12.54 10.93 12.80
CA GLU A 139 -11.27 10.54 12.18
C GLU A 139 -11.00 11.35 10.91
N LEU A 140 -9.91 12.11 10.95
CA LEU A 140 -9.38 12.92 9.86
C LEU A 140 -8.79 12.04 8.74
N ASN A 141 -9.64 11.30 8.03
CA ASN A 141 -9.27 10.38 6.93
C ASN A 141 -8.83 11.09 5.63
N ASN A 142 -8.54 12.39 5.70
CA ASN A 142 -8.28 13.23 4.52
C ASN A 142 -6.79 13.60 4.32
N TRP A 143 -5.87 13.02 5.09
CA TRP A 143 -4.44 13.31 4.99
C TRP A 143 -3.63 12.04 4.75
N ARG A 144 -2.69 12.11 3.82
CA ARG A 144 -1.71 11.06 3.53
C ARG A 144 -0.35 11.47 4.08
N VAL A 145 0.21 10.64 4.94
CA VAL A 145 1.58 10.76 5.42
C VAL A 145 2.49 10.07 4.40
N CYS A 146 3.32 10.85 3.73
CA CYS A 146 4.29 10.41 2.73
C CYS A 146 5.71 10.73 3.22
N ILE A 147 6.71 10.03 2.70
CA ILE A 147 8.11 10.37 2.92
C ILE A 147 8.65 11.02 1.64
N ASP A 148 9.35 12.14 1.77
CA ASP A 148 9.95 12.81 0.62
C ASP A 148 11.30 12.19 0.26
N TYR A 149 11.26 11.09 -0.49
CA TYR A 149 12.44 10.39 -0.99
C TYR A 149 13.07 11.03 -2.24
N LYS A 150 12.73 12.27 -2.63
CA LYS A 150 13.26 12.86 -3.88
C LYS A 150 14.78 12.82 -3.96
N LYS A 151 15.49 13.14 -2.87
CA LYS A 151 16.96 13.11 -2.83
C LYS A 151 17.52 11.69 -2.87
N LEU A 152 16.88 10.77 -2.15
CA LEU A 152 17.24 9.35 -2.19
C LEU A 152 17.05 8.78 -3.62
N ASN A 153 15.92 9.05 -4.25
CA ASN A 153 15.59 8.60 -5.60
C ASN A 153 16.51 9.18 -6.67
N GLN A 154 17.05 10.39 -6.47
CA GLN A 154 18.05 10.96 -7.39
C GLN A 154 19.38 10.21 -7.32
N ALA A 155 19.70 9.63 -6.17
CA ALA A 155 20.94 8.89 -5.94
C ALA A 155 20.78 7.37 -6.15
N THR A 156 19.56 6.90 -6.43
CA THR A 156 19.25 5.48 -6.64
C THR A 156 19.28 5.18 -8.13
N TYR A 157 19.94 4.08 -8.51
CA TYR A 157 19.93 3.58 -9.88
C TYR A 157 18.51 3.22 -10.29
N LYS A 158 18.03 3.74 -11.42
CA LYS A 158 16.64 3.53 -11.86
C LYS A 158 16.47 2.17 -12.50
N ASP A 159 15.53 1.39 -11.97
CA ASP A 159 15.19 0.09 -12.52
C ASP A 159 14.41 0.26 -13.84
N HIS A 160 14.93 -0.32 -14.91
CA HIS A 160 14.35 -0.29 -16.26
C HIS A 160 13.34 -1.42 -16.51
N PHE A 161 12.88 -2.14 -15.48
CA PHE A 161 11.90 -3.20 -15.65
C PHE A 161 10.64 -2.71 -16.39
N PRO A 162 10.21 -3.38 -17.47
CA PRO A 162 9.06 -2.93 -18.25
C PRO A 162 7.77 -3.12 -17.46
N LEU A 163 7.03 -2.04 -17.26
CA LEU A 163 5.65 -2.12 -16.82
C LEU A 163 4.77 -2.41 -18.05
N PRO A 164 3.79 -3.33 -17.93
CA PRO A 164 2.91 -3.65 -19.04
C PRO A 164 2.11 -2.41 -19.47
N PHE A 165 1.98 -2.20 -20.78
CA PHE A 165 1.13 -1.15 -21.30
C PHE A 165 -0.33 -1.49 -21.05
N LEU A 166 -1.11 -0.49 -20.63
CA LEU A 166 -2.54 -0.68 -20.36
C LEU A 166 -3.26 -1.24 -21.58
N ASP A 167 -2.96 -0.72 -22.78
CA ASP A 167 -3.60 -1.16 -24.02
C ASP A 167 -3.35 -2.64 -24.31
N GLN A 168 -2.13 -3.15 -24.09
CA GLN A 168 -1.82 -4.57 -24.25
C GLN A 168 -2.58 -5.45 -23.26
N VAL A 169 -2.74 -4.98 -22.02
CA VAL A 169 -3.55 -5.70 -21.03
C VAL A 169 -5.02 -5.72 -21.45
N LEU A 170 -5.55 -4.60 -21.95
CA LEU A 170 -6.93 -4.49 -22.43
C LEU A 170 -7.19 -5.34 -23.68
N GLU A 171 -6.24 -5.42 -24.61
CA GLU A 171 -6.31 -6.28 -25.80
C GLU A 171 -6.38 -7.75 -25.41
N LYS A 172 -5.55 -8.22 -24.46
CA LYS A 172 -5.62 -9.60 -23.94
C LYS A 172 -6.95 -9.91 -23.25
N LEU A 173 -7.58 -8.90 -22.68
CA LEU A 173 -8.87 -8.99 -22.02
C LEU A 173 -10.05 -8.93 -23.01
N ALA A 174 -9.84 -8.46 -24.24
CA ALA A 174 -10.90 -8.32 -25.23
C ALA A 174 -11.57 -9.67 -25.57
N GLY A 175 -12.89 -9.64 -25.74
CA GLY A 175 -13.68 -10.84 -26.08
C GLY A 175 -13.93 -11.81 -24.91
N LYS A 176 -13.37 -11.57 -23.71
CA LYS A 176 -13.70 -12.37 -22.52
C LYS A 176 -15.10 -11.98 -22.01
N SER A 177 -15.89 -12.98 -21.63
CA SER A 177 -17.28 -12.80 -21.17
C SER A 177 -17.38 -12.36 -19.71
N HIS A 178 -16.34 -12.62 -18.91
CA HIS A 178 -16.29 -12.34 -17.47
C HIS A 178 -14.94 -11.73 -17.10
N TYR A 179 -14.96 -10.80 -16.16
CA TYR A 179 -13.78 -10.11 -15.63
C TYR A 179 -13.77 -10.21 -14.11
N CYS A 180 -12.58 -10.33 -13.52
CA CYS A 180 -12.39 -10.25 -12.08
C CYS A 180 -11.30 -9.24 -11.78
N PHE A 181 -11.57 -8.30 -10.87
CA PHE A 181 -10.58 -7.33 -10.41
C PHE A 181 -10.15 -7.71 -8.99
N LEU A 182 -8.85 -7.81 -8.78
CA LEU A 182 -8.24 -8.06 -7.48
C LEU A 182 -7.31 -6.88 -7.19
N ASP A 183 -7.49 -6.26 -6.02
CA ASP A 183 -6.61 -5.20 -5.54
C ASP A 183 -5.80 -5.69 -4.34
N GLY A 184 -4.47 -5.53 -4.41
CA GLY A 184 -3.56 -5.99 -3.38
C GLY A 184 -3.54 -5.03 -2.19
N TYR A 185 -4.23 -5.37 -1.10
CA TYR A 185 -4.26 -4.54 0.11
C TYR A 185 -2.84 -4.21 0.60
N SER A 186 -2.48 -2.93 0.58
CA SER A 186 -1.14 -2.44 0.95
C SER A 186 -0.01 -3.23 0.27
N GLY A 187 -0.17 -3.61 -1.00
CA GLY A 187 0.71 -4.55 -1.71
C GLY A 187 2.21 -4.29 -1.56
N TYR A 188 2.65 -3.04 -1.62
CA TYR A 188 4.08 -2.69 -1.43
C TYR A 188 4.60 -3.08 -0.05
N MET A 189 3.81 -2.87 0.99
CA MET A 189 4.17 -3.20 2.38
C MET A 189 4.17 -4.71 2.65
N GLN A 190 4.03 -5.56 1.64
CA GLN A 190 4.18 -7.01 1.74
C GLN A 190 5.59 -7.49 1.36
N ILE A 191 6.37 -6.67 0.65
CA ILE A 191 7.72 -6.99 0.17
C ILE A 191 8.77 -6.35 1.06
N HIS A 192 9.74 -7.15 1.51
CA HIS A 192 10.83 -6.70 2.37
C HIS A 192 11.88 -5.91 1.62
N ILE A 193 12.46 -4.94 2.31
CA ILE A 193 13.70 -4.28 1.90
C ILE A 193 14.86 -5.11 2.46
N ALA A 194 15.88 -5.33 1.63
CA ALA A 194 17.10 -6.00 2.04
C ALA A 194 17.67 -5.33 3.31
N PRO A 195 18.06 -6.09 4.35
CA PRO A 195 18.52 -5.51 5.62
C PRO A 195 19.62 -4.46 5.46
N GLU A 196 20.55 -4.69 4.53
CA GLU A 196 21.63 -3.78 4.17
C GLU A 196 21.15 -2.46 3.56
N ASP A 197 19.92 -2.38 3.06
CA ASP A 197 19.36 -1.20 2.38
C ASP A 197 18.33 -0.43 3.24
N GLN A 198 17.87 -1.00 4.37
CA GLN A 198 16.79 -0.41 5.18
C GLN A 198 17.15 0.99 5.69
N TYR A 199 18.40 1.21 6.10
CA TYR A 199 18.87 2.50 6.61
C TYR A 199 18.77 3.63 5.56
N LYS A 200 18.74 3.31 4.26
CA LYS A 200 18.57 4.30 3.19
C LYS A 200 17.16 4.91 3.19
N THR A 201 16.17 4.17 3.71
CA THR A 201 14.77 4.61 3.82
C THR A 201 14.48 5.39 5.11
N THR A 202 15.51 5.74 5.87
CA THR A 202 15.33 6.49 7.11
C THR A 202 14.60 7.80 6.87
N PHE A 203 13.62 8.07 7.72
CA PHE A 203 12.87 9.31 7.73
C PHE A 203 12.78 9.91 9.13
N THR A 204 12.62 11.23 9.17
CA THR A 204 12.49 12.00 10.40
C THR A 204 11.11 12.65 10.53
N CYS A 205 10.57 12.62 11.74
CA CYS A 205 9.34 13.30 12.12
C CYS A 205 9.45 13.81 13.57
N PRO A 206 8.52 14.68 14.02
CA PRO A 206 8.53 15.23 15.39
C PRO A 206 8.54 14.20 16.53
N PHE A 207 8.25 12.93 16.23
CA PHE A 207 8.19 11.85 17.21
C PHE A 207 9.42 10.94 17.20
N GLY A 208 10.39 11.19 16.31
CA GLY A 208 11.62 10.40 16.21
C GLY A 208 12.07 10.14 14.77
N THR A 209 13.09 9.30 14.67
CA THR A 209 13.69 8.86 13.41
C THR A 209 13.48 7.37 13.25
N PHE A 210 13.00 6.96 12.07
CA PHE A 210 12.58 5.59 11.80
C PHE A 210 13.04 5.16 10.42
N ALA A 211 13.24 3.87 10.20
CA ALA A 211 13.50 3.27 8.89
C ALA A 211 12.44 2.23 8.56
N TYR A 212 12.21 1.99 7.26
CA TYR A 212 11.28 0.97 6.80
C TYR A 212 11.95 -0.39 6.66
N THR A 213 11.27 -1.44 7.12
CA THR A 213 11.66 -2.84 6.90
C THR A 213 11.07 -3.41 5.61
N LYS A 214 10.02 -2.77 5.08
CA LYS A 214 9.26 -3.18 3.89
C LYS A 214 9.11 -2.03 2.92
N MET A 215 8.83 -2.30 1.66
CA MET A 215 8.71 -1.23 0.68
C MET A 215 7.66 -0.19 1.11
N SER A 216 7.99 1.07 0.86
CA SER A 216 7.15 2.21 1.19
C SER A 216 6.84 3.01 -0.06
N PHE A 217 5.75 3.78 -0.01
CA PHE A 217 5.40 4.69 -1.09
C PHE A 217 6.46 5.78 -1.22
N GLY A 218 6.77 6.14 -2.46
CA GLY A 218 7.69 7.23 -2.79
C GLY A 218 9.08 6.77 -3.23
N LEU A 219 9.48 5.53 -2.98
CA LEU A 219 10.70 4.96 -3.55
C LEU A 219 10.51 4.71 -5.06
N CYS A 220 11.50 5.11 -5.87
CA CYS A 220 11.40 5.10 -7.33
C CYS A 220 11.23 3.69 -7.94
N ASN A 221 11.88 2.67 -7.39
CA ASN A 221 11.90 1.31 -7.95
C ASN A 221 10.87 0.36 -7.32
N THR A 222 10.03 0.85 -6.40
CA THR A 222 8.96 0.04 -5.78
C THR A 222 8.00 -0.55 -6.83
N PRO A 223 7.51 0.20 -7.83
CA PRO A 223 6.62 -0.36 -8.86
C PRO A 223 7.27 -1.48 -9.67
N SER A 224 8.52 -1.28 -10.12
CA SER A 224 9.29 -2.27 -10.87
C SER A 224 9.53 -3.55 -10.08
N THR A 225 9.89 -3.41 -8.80
CA THR A 225 10.09 -4.55 -7.88
C THR A 225 8.77 -5.31 -7.66
N PHE A 226 7.68 -4.57 -7.43
CA PHE A 226 6.36 -5.16 -7.23
C PHE A 226 5.89 -5.91 -8.47
N GLN A 227 6.06 -5.34 -9.67
CA GLN A 227 5.70 -5.99 -10.92
C GLN A 227 6.47 -7.29 -11.13
N ARG A 228 7.80 -7.28 -10.93
CA ARG A 228 8.63 -8.51 -10.99
C ARG A 228 8.15 -9.57 -10.01
N CYS A 229 7.82 -9.16 -8.79
CA CYS A 229 7.28 -10.06 -7.77
C CYS A 229 5.97 -10.70 -8.24
N MET A 230 5.01 -9.91 -8.72
CA MET A 230 3.72 -10.41 -9.17
C MET A 230 3.87 -11.35 -10.37
N LEU A 231 4.73 -11.01 -11.34
CA LEU A 231 5.01 -11.88 -12.48
C LEU A 231 5.63 -13.21 -12.03
N SER A 232 6.54 -13.21 -11.07
CA SER A 232 7.13 -14.44 -10.55
C SER A 232 6.13 -15.31 -9.78
N ILE A 233 5.19 -14.70 -9.04
CA ILE A 233 4.16 -15.42 -8.27
C ILE A 233 3.10 -16.04 -9.19
N PHE A 234 2.73 -15.33 -10.25
CA PHE A 234 1.66 -15.73 -11.16
C PHE A 234 2.16 -16.28 -12.50
N LEU A 235 3.46 -16.58 -12.63
CA LEU A 235 4.06 -17.02 -13.89
C LEU A 235 3.29 -18.20 -14.49
N ASP A 236 3.02 -19.21 -13.66
CA ASP A 236 2.30 -20.42 -14.05
C ASP A 236 0.85 -20.16 -14.49
N LEU A 237 0.26 -19.00 -14.13
CA LEU A 237 -1.10 -18.61 -14.53
C LEU A 237 -1.12 -17.69 -15.76
N LEU A 238 0.04 -17.24 -16.23
CA LEU A 238 0.17 -16.30 -17.36
C LEU A 238 0.55 -16.98 -18.67
N GLU A 239 0.95 -18.26 -18.65
CA GLU A 239 1.45 -19.01 -19.81
C GLU A 239 0.38 -19.77 -20.63
N ASP A 240 -0.91 -19.46 -20.46
CA ASP A 240 -2.02 -20.02 -21.27
C ASP A 240 -2.60 -19.04 -22.32
#